data_AF-A0A7X7K876-F1
#
_entry.id   AF-A0A7X7K876-F1
#
_cell.length_a   1.000
_cell.length_b   1.000
_cell.length_c   1.000
_cell.angle_alpha   90.00
_cell.angle_beta   90.00
_cell.angle_gamma   90.00
#
_symmetry.space_group_name_H-M   'P 1'
#
loop_
_entity.id
_entity.type
_entity.pdbx_description
1 polymer ?
#
loop_
_entity_poly.entity_id
_entity_poly.type
_entity_poly.pdbx_seq_one_letter_code
_entity_poly.pdbx_strand_id
1 'polypeptide(L)'
;MTSGREFTGIGVGRGGAVGPVVLAHAAPRVPPGEPSPADPEAAKAKVAEGFADVAASLEAKADAAAEAGIATLADVLRATAQMAQDPALREEIDALIDSGTGPANAVEQVVDTFAQMFLS
;
A
#
# COMPACT_ATOMS: atom_id res chain seq x y z
N MET A 1 -8.33 37.78 24.46
CA MET A 1 -7.78 37.55 23.11
C MET A 1 -6.92 36.29 23.18
N THR A 2 -7.37 35.18 22.62
CA THR A 2 -6.59 33.94 22.59
C THR A 2 -5.48 34.13 21.57
N SER A 3 -4.23 34.15 22.01
CA SER A 3 -3.07 34.26 21.12
C SER A 3 -3.03 33.01 20.24
N GLY A 4 -3.17 33.18 18.91
CA GLY A 4 -2.95 32.10 17.95
C GLY A 4 -1.49 31.67 17.95
N ARG A 5 -1.23 30.38 17.72
CA ARG A 5 0.11 29.87 17.46
C ARG A 5 0.37 29.97 15.95
N GLU A 6 1.46 30.64 15.58
CA GLU A 6 1.92 30.74 14.19
C GLU A 6 2.79 29.53 13.83
N PHE A 7 2.59 28.97 12.63
CA PHE A 7 3.40 27.89 12.07
C PHE A 7 3.90 28.32 10.70
N THR A 8 5.19 28.11 10.43
CA THR A 8 5.84 28.42 9.15
C THR A 8 6.21 27.12 8.41
N GLY A 9 6.05 27.09 7.09
CA GLY A 9 6.38 25.91 6.28
C GLY A 9 6.49 26.24 4.78
N ILE A 10 6.68 25.21 3.95
CA ILE A 10 6.79 25.35 2.48
C ILE A 10 5.38 25.32 1.86
N GLY A 11 5.04 26.37 1.10
CA GLY A 11 3.76 26.45 0.38
C GLY A 11 3.78 25.66 -0.93
N VAL A 12 3.21 24.45 -0.94
CA VAL A 12 3.06 23.62 -2.15
C VAL A 12 1.81 24.01 -2.97
N GLY A 13 0.75 24.47 -2.29
CA GLY A 13 -0.51 24.91 -2.91
C GLY A 13 -0.55 26.41 -3.20
N ARG A 14 -1.46 26.83 -4.10
CA ARG A 14 -1.66 28.24 -4.49
C ARG A 14 -2.82 28.95 -3.77
N GLY A 15 -3.53 28.25 -2.87
CA GLY A 15 -4.71 28.75 -2.18
C GLY A 15 -4.72 28.42 -0.69
N GLY A 16 -5.69 28.98 0.04
CA GLY A 16 -5.93 28.72 1.46
C GLY A 16 -7.28 28.04 1.69
N ALA A 17 -7.37 27.23 2.74
CA ALA A 17 -8.61 26.58 3.19
C ALA A 17 -8.75 26.70 4.72
N VAL A 18 -9.98 26.77 5.21
CA VAL A 18 -10.31 26.82 6.64
C VAL A 18 -11.32 25.72 6.94
N GLY A 19 -10.99 24.82 7.86
CA GLY A 19 -11.87 23.70 8.22
C GLY A 19 -11.28 22.84 9.34
N PRO A 20 -12.01 21.78 9.74
CA PRO A 20 -11.53 20.82 10.72
C PRO A 20 -10.24 20.13 10.25
N VAL A 21 -9.37 19.81 11.20
CA VAL A 21 -8.13 19.08 10.93
C VAL A 21 -8.39 17.58 11.09
N VAL A 22 -8.02 16.81 10.06
CA VAL A 22 -7.96 15.34 10.14
C VAL A 22 -6.48 14.96 10.12
N LEU A 23 -6.06 14.22 11.14
CA LEU A 23 -4.69 13.69 11.20
C LEU A 23 -4.63 12.38 10.42
N ALA A 24 -3.86 12.35 9.34
CA ALA A 24 -3.55 11.10 8.65
C ALA A 24 -2.68 10.22 9.57
N HIS A 25 -3.14 9.01 9.86
CA HIS A 25 -2.35 8.04 10.62
C HIS A 25 -1.21 7.49 9.75
N ALA A 26 -0.08 7.20 10.39
CA ALA A 26 1.03 6.52 9.72
C ALA A 26 0.59 5.15 9.20
N ALA A 27 1.25 4.66 8.15
CA ALA A 27 1.05 3.31 7.66
C ALA A 27 1.24 2.29 8.80
N PRO A 28 0.39 1.25 8.88
CA PRO A 28 0.58 0.17 9.84
C PRO A 28 1.96 -0.44 9.70
N ARG A 29 2.60 -0.79 10.83
CA ARG A 29 3.84 -1.57 10.80
C ARG A 29 3.50 -3.04 10.94
N VAL A 30 4.26 -3.88 10.24
CA VAL A 30 4.18 -5.33 10.37
C VAL A 30 4.58 -5.72 11.80
N PRO A 31 3.79 -6.55 12.51
CA PRO A 31 4.13 -6.99 13.85
C PRO A 31 5.43 -7.80 13.85
N PRO A 32 6.37 -7.51 14.77
CA PRO A 32 7.59 -8.29 14.88
C PRO A 32 7.28 -9.71 15.37
N GLY A 33 7.87 -10.72 14.72
CA GLY A 33 7.79 -12.11 15.16
C GLY A 33 6.39 -12.72 15.01
N GLU A 34 5.65 -12.35 13.96
CA GLU A 34 4.43 -13.06 13.59
C GLU A 34 4.72 -14.56 13.44
N PRO A 35 3.97 -15.43 14.14
CA PRO A 35 4.25 -16.85 14.11
C PRO A 35 3.92 -17.46 12.75
N SER A 36 4.52 -18.61 12.47
CA SER A 36 4.10 -19.47 11.37
C SER A 36 2.59 -19.75 11.47
N PRO A 37 1.84 -19.65 10.35
CA PRO A 37 0.42 -19.93 10.37
C PRO A 37 0.14 -21.40 10.71
N ALA A 38 -0.86 -21.64 11.56
CA ALA A 38 -1.31 -23.00 11.88
C ALA A 38 -1.93 -23.71 10.66
N ASP A 39 -2.46 -22.94 9.71
CA ASP A 39 -2.98 -23.39 8.42
C ASP A 39 -2.36 -22.52 7.31
N PRO A 40 -1.28 -23.00 6.66
CA PRO A 40 -0.62 -22.27 5.58
C PRO A 40 -1.54 -21.97 4.40
N GLU A 41 -2.44 -22.88 4.03
CA GLU A 41 -3.32 -22.69 2.87
C GLU A 41 -4.36 -21.60 3.15
N ALA A 42 -4.95 -21.58 4.34
CA ALA A 42 -5.83 -20.49 4.75
C ALA A 42 -5.09 -19.14 4.81
N ALA A 43 -3.83 -19.13 5.26
CA ALA A 43 -3.01 -17.93 5.28
C ALA A 43 -2.74 -17.42 3.86
N LYS A 44 -2.36 -18.30 2.93
CA LYS A 44 -2.19 -17.95 1.52
C LYS A 44 -3.48 -17.37 0.95
N ALA A 45 -4.62 -18.06 1.10
CA ALA A 45 -5.91 -17.56 0.61
C ALA A 45 -6.22 -16.14 1.11
N LYS A 46 -5.97 -15.86 2.40
CA LYS A 46 -6.16 -14.52 2.98
C LYS A 46 -5.24 -13.47 2.37
N VAL A 47 -3.97 -13.81 2.14
CA VAL A 47 -3.07 -12.86 1.47
C VAL A 47 -3.53 -12.64 0.02
N ALA A 48 -4.04 -13.66 -0.68
CA ALA A 48 -4.47 -13.54 -2.07
C ALA A 48 -5.68 -12.61 -2.19
N GLU A 49 -6.64 -12.75 -1.27
CA GLU A 49 -7.75 -11.82 -1.11
C GLU A 49 -7.26 -10.39 -0.87
N GLY A 50 -6.28 -10.19 0.01
CA GLY A 50 -5.70 -8.87 0.27
C GLY A 50 -5.09 -8.20 -0.97
N PHE A 51 -4.37 -8.95 -1.81
CA PHE A 51 -3.83 -8.42 -3.07
C PHE A 51 -4.93 -8.10 -4.09
N ALA A 52 -5.97 -8.93 -4.16
CA ALA A 52 -7.13 -8.68 -5.02
C ALA A 52 -7.85 -7.38 -4.61
N ASP A 53 -8.06 -7.17 -3.31
CA ASP A 53 -8.65 -5.94 -2.77
C ASP A 53 -7.82 -4.70 -3.09
N VAL A 54 -6.48 -4.80 -2.97
CA VAL A 54 -5.56 -3.71 -3.31
C VAL A 54 -5.64 -3.39 -4.80
N ALA A 55 -5.59 -4.40 -5.67
CA ALA A 55 -5.66 -4.20 -7.11
C ALA A 55 -6.99 -3.53 -7.51
N ALA A 56 -8.12 -4.04 -7.01
CA ALA A 56 -9.44 -3.45 -7.26
C ALA A 56 -9.54 -2.00 -6.75
N SER A 57 -8.97 -1.71 -5.57
CA SER A 57 -8.94 -0.35 -5.03
C SER A 57 -8.12 0.60 -5.90
N LEU A 58 -7.00 0.14 -6.44
CA LEU A 58 -6.13 0.94 -7.31
C LEU A 58 -6.77 1.17 -8.68
N GLU A 59 -7.43 0.17 -9.26
CA GLU A 59 -8.20 0.30 -10.50
C GLU A 59 -9.32 1.33 -10.35
N ALA A 60 -10.13 1.24 -9.29
CA ALA A 60 -11.20 2.19 -9.03
C ALA A 60 -10.68 3.63 -8.87
N LYS A 61 -9.53 3.81 -8.22
CA LYS A 61 -8.88 5.13 -8.09
C LYS A 61 -8.33 5.62 -9.43
N ALA A 62 -7.82 4.72 -10.26
CA ALA A 62 -7.34 5.06 -11.59
C ALA A 62 -8.47 5.57 -12.49
N ASP A 63 -9.63 4.92 -12.45
CA ASP A 63 -10.81 5.33 -13.20
C ASP A 63 -11.33 6.69 -12.72
N ALA A 64 -11.42 6.91 -11.40
CA ALA A 64 -11.77 8.22 -10.85
C ALA A 64 -10.77 9.32 -11.26
N ALA A 65 -9.46 9.02 -11.33
CA ALA A 65 -8.45 9.96 -11.80
C ALA A 65 -8.60 10.27 -13.30
N ALA A 66 -8.94 9.26 -14.11
CA ALA A 66 -9.21 9.44 -15.53
C ALA A 66 -10.46 10.31 -15.77
N GLU A 67 -11.54 10.06 -15.03
CA GLU A 67 -12.77 10.88 -15.05
C GLU A 67 -12.50 12.34 -14.65
N ALA A 68 -11.58 12.56 -13.69
CA ALA A 68 -11.13 13.88 -13.28
C ALA A 68 -10.13 14.54 -14.27
N GLY A 69 -9.77 13.86 -15.37
CA GLY A 69 -8.85 14.37 -16.38
C GLY A 69 -7.37 14.34 -15.98
N ILE A 70 -6.99 13.58 -14.94
CA ILE A 70 -5.62 13.46 -14.44
C ILE A 70 -4.97 12.19 -15.03
N ALA A 71 -4.70 12.22 -16.33
CA ALA A 71 -4.25 11.03 -17.09
C ALA A 71 -3.00 10.36 -16.50
N THR A 72 -1.97 11.13 -16.14
CA THR A 72 -0.72 10.60 -15.58
C THR A 72 -0.93 9.85 -14.26
N LEU A 73 -1.86 10.33 -13.42
CA LEU A 73 -2.21 9.64 -12.17
C LEU A 73 -2.94 8.33 -12.47
N ALA A 74 -3.88 8.35 -13.41
CA ALA A 74 -4.61 7.15 -13.82
C ALA A 74 -3.65 6.06 -14.34
N ASP A 75 -2.69 6.43 -15.20
CA ASP A 75 -1.71 5.50 -15.76
C ASP A 75 -0.82 4.87 -14.68
N VAL A 76 -0.31 5.67 -13.74
CA VAL A 76 0.51 5.17 -12.63
C VAL A 76 -0.29 4.23 -11.73
N LEU A 77 -1.54 4.58 -11.41
CA LEU A 77 -2.41 3.73 -10.59
C LEU A 77 -2.73 2.40 -11.27
N ARG A 78 -2.99 2.40 -12.59
CA ARG A 78 -3.18 1.15 -13.35
C ARG A 78 -1.93 0.28 -13.38
N ALA A 79 -0.77 0.87 -13.60
CA ALA A 79 0.50 0.13 -13.55
C ALA A 79 0.73 -0.48 -12.17
N THR A 80 0.39 0.24 -11.10
CA THR A 80 0.53 -0.26 -9.72
C THR A 80 -0.49 -1.37 -9.40
N ALA A 81 -1.71 -1.29 -9.94
CA ALA A 81 -2.68 -2.37 -9.84
C ALA A 81 -2.18 -3.65 -10.53
N GLN A 82 -1.54 -3.52 -11.69
CA GLN A 82 -0.93 -4.63 -12.41
C GLN A 82 0.20 -5.27 -11.59
N MET A 83 1.04 -4.47 -10.92
CA MET A 83 2.07 -4.98 -10.00
C MET A 83 1.46 -5.77 -8.83
N ALA A 84 0.33 -5.31 -8.26
CA ALA A 84 -0.37 -6.03 -7.21
C ALA A 84 -1.01 -7.35 -7.69
N GLN A 85 -1.25 -7.49 -9.00
CA GLN A 85 -1.77 -8.71 -9.63
C GLN A 85 -0.65 -9.64 -10.16
N ASP A 86 0.63 -9.28 -9.98
CA ASP A 86 1.75 -10.05 -10.52
C ASP A 86 1.84 -11.44 -9.85
N PRO A 87 1.72 -12.54 -10.61
CA PRO A 87 1.84 -13.89 -10.07
C PRO A 87 3.20 -14.18 -9.43
N ALA A 88 4.29 -13.57 -9.90
CA ALA A 88 5.62 -13.81 -9.35
C ALA A 88 5.71 -13.33 -7.90
N LEU A 89 5.13 -12.15 -7.61
CA LEU A 89 5.03 -11.61 -6.26
C LEU A 89 4.25 -12.56 -5.33
N ARG A 90 3.17 -13.15 -5.86
CA ARG A 90 2.33 -14.10 -5.14
C ARG A 90 3.07 -15.39 -4.80
N GLU A 91 3.74 -15.97 -5.78
CA GLU A 91 4.48 -17.24 -5.64
C GLU A 91 5.60 -17.14 -4.61
N GLU A 92 6.35 -16.03 -4.58
CA GLU A 92 7.41 -15.83 -3.58
C GLU A 92 6.86 -15.69 -2.15
N ILE A 93 5.73 -15.00 -1.98
CA ILE A 93 5.08 -14.88 -0.67
C ILE A 93 4.58 -16.25 -0.19
N ASP A 94 3.95 -17.02 -1.07
CA ASP A 94 3.45 -18.36 -0.74
C ASP A 94 4.61 -19.30 -0.34
N ALA A 95 5.77 -19.20 -1.00
CA ALA A 95 6.98 -19.94 -0.64
C ALA A 95 7.52 -19.57 0.75
N LEU A 96 7.51 -18.28 1.12
CA LEU A 96 7.90 -17.87 2.47
C LEU A 96 6.92 -18.37 3.54
N ILE A 97 5.62 -18.35 3.25
CA ILE A 97 4.60 -18.91 4.15
C ILE A 97 4.83 -20.42 4.35
N ASP A 98 5.12 -21.16 3.28
CA ASP A 98 5.42 -22.60 3.35
C ASP A 98 6.69 -22.92 4.14
N SER A 99 7.66 -21.99 4.13
CA SER A 99 8.88 -22.09 4.95
C SER A 99 8.66 -21.76 6.44
N GLY A 100 7.44 -21.34 6.81
CA GLY A 100 7.04 -21.02 8.17
C GLY A 100 7.15 -19.54 8.54
N THR A 101 7.25 -18.64 7.56
CA THR A 101 7.20 -17.19 7.79
C THR A 101 5.74 -16.77 8.02
N GLY A 102 5.50 -15.90 9.01
CA GLY A 102 4.18 -15.31 9.21
C GLY A 102 3.72 -14.52 7.98
N PRO A 103 2.41 -14.53 7.63
CA PRO A 103 1.93 -13.99 6.35
C PRO A 103 2.19 -12.50 6.15
N ALA A 104 2.02 -11.64 7.17
CA ALA A 104 2.33 -10.22 7.03
C ALA A 104 3.85 -9.97 6.87
N ASN A 105 4.68 -10.75 7.57
CA ASN A 105 6.15 -10.69 7.42
C ASN A 105 6.61 -11.21 6.05
N ALA A 106 5.94 -12.22 5.49
CA ALA A 106 6.22 -12.73 4.15
C ALA A 106 5.91 -11.66 3.09
N VAL A 107 4.76 -10.99 3.19
CA VAL A 107 4.39 -9.87 2.31
C VAL A 107 5.43 -8.75 2.37
N GLU A 108 5.80 -8.29 3.58
CA GLU A 108 6.79 -7.22 3.76
C GLU A 108 8.14 -7.57 3.12
N GLN A 109 8.65 -8.77 3.38
CA GLN A 109 9.96 -9.20 2.87
C GLN A 109 9.99 -9.26 1.34
N VAL A 110 8.96 -9.84 0.71
CA VAL A 110 8.93 -9.95 -0.74
C VAL A 110 8.73 -8.57 -1.38
N VAL A 111 7.81 -7.75 -0.86
CA VAL A 111 7.57 -6.40 -1.39
C VAL A 111 8.84 -5.53 -1.25
N ASP A 112 9.55 -5.61 -0.13
CA ASP A 112 10.83 -4.89 0.04
C ASP A 112 11.89 -5.40 -0.95
N THR A 113 11.98 -6.71 -1.17
CA THR A 113 12.90 -7.29 -2.16
C THR A 113 12.64 -6.75 -3.56
N PHE A 114 11.37 -6.73 -4.01
CA PHE A 114 10.99 -6.17 -5.30
C PHE A 114 11.27 -4.66 -5.37
N ALA A 115 10.96 -3.91 -4.29
CA ALA A 115 11.25 -2.48 -4.22
C ALA A 115 12.75 -2.18 -4.36
N GLN A 116 13.61 -3.00 -3.75
CA GLN A 116 15.07 -2.87 -3.84
C GLN A 116 15.60 -3.07 -5.28
N MET A 117 14.95 -3.90 -6.12
CA MET A 117 15.36 -4.07 -7.52
C MET A 117 15.21 -2.78 -8.35
N PHE A 118 14.33 -1.86 -7.95
CA PHE A 118 14.17 -0.57 -8.63
C PHE A 118 15.13 0.50 -8.11
N LEU A 119 15.88 0.21 -7.04
CA LEU A 119 16.87 1.11 -6.44
C LEU A 119 18.31 0.82 -6.89
N SER A 120 18.54 -0.32 -7.55
CA SER A 120 19.82 -0.72 -8.15
C SER A 120 19.94 -0.28 -9.61
#